data_AF-A0A958BPB2-F1
#
_entry.id   AF-A0A958BPB2-F1
#
_cell.length_a   1.000
_cell.length_b   1.000
_cell.length_c   1.000
_cell.angle_alpha   90.00
_cell.angle_beta   90.00
_cell.angle_gamma   90.00
#
_symmetry.space_group_name_H-M   'P 1'
#
loop_
_entity.id
_entity.type
_entity.pdbx_description
1 polymer ?
#
loop_
_entity_poly.entity_id
_entity_poly.type
_entity_poly.pdbx_seq_one_letter_code
_entity_poly.pdbx_strand_id
1 'polypeptide(L)'
;LQSVFYTDAQTTQDKPEMIRRDSVSRAILKSLQSFDDASDVISVCGTAYPIGEFYVCPVIQLPKATLEDYPGLKKDVTFQDQSVESHFLMRTLKEIAKTATFALAQPDPGRGLSNQSMKSPEEILSAAASSFMHVPGLAAGVQTFHYDLFERFNAISALNYEGKEGNGHLLLVALGNSSLTYDLKLEQPVSFSDERWVRKLLQMASSDMWLIADCERIYGLGRLDSSHNAQDENTFEIVFRGHYKWDLLCNQQILLQSRFGRPTLPKPFLQKEQFFENYLRIFSSSNEANAAHIWKLVIEAAGLNHGCVIVIADDAETEAIRLSNQGSRIEPASMNESLLRRVSSIDGAILLDPQGTCHAVGVILDGLANRNCTPARGARFNSAVRYVGGASNGRLAIVGSDDHTVDMIPQWRQRIERSKLEKMIQTLEESTRSNCHGPQMWLEEHSFYLNQDQCDRVNSALDRIMNEKDTAPSMMSSPINFALIQIWIAVTSLTTTRRVPPLPPPQQTGYPRNTRPQRGRTGASHFPH
;
A
#
# COMPACT_ATOMS: atom_id res chain seq x y z
N LEU A 1 24.83 -29.30 4.73
CA LEU A 1 24.05 -30.18 3.81
C LEU A 1 24.51 -29.91 2.38
N GLN A 2 25.69 -30.42 2.01
CA GLN A 2 26.28 -30.33 0.65
C GLN A 2 26.24 -31.72 0.00
N SER A 3 25.04 -32.22 -0.23
CA SER A 3 24.81 -33.43 -1.04
C SER A 3 23.67 -33.13 -1.98
N VAL A 4 23.98 -32.51 -3.11
CA VAL A 4 23.01 -32.35 -4.20
C VAL A 4 22.61 -33.76 -4.66
N PHE A 5 21.32 -34.07 -4.57
CA PHE A 5 20.71 -35.35 -4.91
C PHE A 5 20.74 -35.60 -6.43
N TYR A 6 21.92 -35.85 -7.00
CA TYR A 6 22.03 -36.30 -8.40
C TYR A 6 21.76 -37.81 -8.56
N THR A 7 21.61 -38.54 -7.47
CA THR A 7 21.47 -40.01 -7.44
C THR A 7 20.07 -40.50 -7.09
N ASP A 8 19.10 -39.60 -6.89
CA ASP A 8 17.73 -40.02 -6.67
C ASP A 8 17.07 -40.46 -7.98
N ALA A 9 16.65 -41.73 -8.03
CA ALA A 9 16.07 -42.35 -9.21
C ALA A 9 14.77 -41.65 -9.63
N GLN A 10 13.98 -41.20 -8.64
CA GLN A 10 12.71 -40.53 -8.87
C GLN A 10 12.93 -39.13 -9.45
N THR A 11 13.82 -38.33 -8.87
CA THR A 11 14.24 -37.05 -9.43
C THR A 11 14.75 -37.18 -10.87
N THR A 12 15.44 -38.28 -11.21
CA THR A 12 15.94 -38.52 -12.57
C THR A 12 14.83 -38.92 -13.55
N GLN A 13 13.80 -39.62 -13.09
CA GLN A 13 12.60 -39.94 -13.88
C GLN A 13 11.72 -38.69 -14.13
N ASP A 14 11.67 -37.76 -13.18
CA ASP A 14 10.82 -36.56 -13.28
C ASP A 14 11.45 -35.44 -14.15
N LYS A 15 12.78 -35.45 -14.33
CA LYS A 15 13.53 -34.43 -15.09
C LYS A 15 12.93 -34.10 -16.47
N PRO A 16 12.60 -35.07 -17.35
CA PRO A 16 12.04 -34.75 -18.66
C PRO A 16 10.72 -33.97 -18.57
N GLU A 17 9.86 -34.33 -17.61
CA GLU A 17 8.58 -33.65 -17.43
C GLU A 17 8.77 -32.25 -16.83
N MET A 18 9.70 -32.09 -15.88
CA MET A 18 10.06 -30.77 -15.36
C MET A 18 10.58 -29.83 -16.46
N ILE A 19 11.45 -30.33 -17.34
CA ILE A 19 11.98 -29.55 -18.48
C ILE A 19 10.86 -29.17 -19.45
N ARG A 20 9.94 -30.09 -19.76
CA ARG A 20 8.78 -29.81 -20.63
C ARG A 20 7.90 -28.72 -20.03
N ARG A 21 7.54 -28.84 -18.75
CA ARG A 21 6.70 -27.86 -18.04
C ARG A 21 7.33 -26.47 -18.01
N ASP A 22 8.62 -26.38 -17.71
CA ASP A 22 9.38 -25.13 -17.77
C ASP A 22 9.42 -24.55 -19.20
N SER A 23 9.70 -25.38 -20.20
CA SER A 23 9.74 -24.97 -21.61
C SER A 23 8.39 -24.42 -22.09
N VAL A 24 7.28 -25.07 -21.75
CA VAL A 24 5.92 -24.61 -22.08
C VAL A 24 5.61 -23.29 -21.38
N SER A 25 5.95 -23.15 -20.10
CA SER A 25 5.71 -21.92 -19.33
C SER A 25 6.46 -20.73 -19.93
N ARG A 26 7.73 -20.93 -20.33
CA ARG A 26 8.54 -19.90 -21.01
C ARG A 26 8.01 -19.57 -22.40
N ALA A 27 7.53 -20.56 -23.15
CA ALA A 27 6.92 -20.34 -24.45
C ALA A 27 5.65 -19.49 -24.33
N ILE A 28 4.80 -19.74 -23.33
CA ILE A 28 3.60 -18.94 -23.05
C ILE A 28 3.99 -17.49 -22.73
N LEU A 29 4.94 -17.26 -21.81
CA LEU A 29 5.42 -15.91 -21.49
C LEU A 29 5.94 -15.17 -22.73
N LYS A 30 6.73 -15.86 -23.57
CA LYS A 30 7.24 -15.29 -24.82
C LYS A 30 6.12 -14.93 -25.79
N SER A 31 5.08 -15.75 -25.90
CA SER A 31 3.92 -15.47 -26.75
C SER A 31 3.09 -14.28 -26.24
N LEU A 32 3.00 -14.09 -24.93
CA LEU A 32 2.28 -12.98 -24.30
C LEU A 32 3.00 -11.64 -24.42
N GLN A 33 4.31 -11.62 -24.70
CA GLN A 33 5.10 -10.40 -24.74
C GLN A 33 4.55 -9.33 -25.71
N SER A 34 4.08 -9.76 -26.88
CA SER A 34 3.45 -8.84 -27.85
C SER A 34 2.17 -8.18 -27.31
N PHE A 35 1.39 -8.90 -26.51
CA PHE A 35 0.19 -8.38 -25.85
C PHE A 35 0.55 -7.48 -24.67
N ASP A 36 1.54 -7.88 -23.87
CA ASP A 36 2.06 -7.14 -22.72
C ASP A 36 2.56 -5.75 -23.14
N ASP A 37 3.27 -5.66 -24.26
CA ASP A 37 3.74 -4.39 -24.81
C ASP A 37 2.62 -3.54 -25.40
N ALA A 38 1.65 -4.15 -26.10
CA ALA A 38 0.53 -3.43 -26.69
C ALA A 38 -0.49 -2.92 -25.65
N SER A 39 -0.63 -3.64 -24.55
CA SER A 39 -1.63 -3.35 -23.50
C SER A 39 -1.04 -2.70 -22.25
N ASP A 40 0.27 -2.44 -22.25
CA ASP A 40 1.00 -1.85 -21.12
C ASP A 40 0.85 -2.65 -19.82
N VAL A 41 0.96 -3.98 -19.92
CA VAL A 41 0.87 -4.92 -18.78
C VAL A 41 2.12 -5.79 -18.67
N ILE A 42 2.28 -6.46 -17.53
CA ILE A 42 3.30 -7.47 -17.27
C ILE A 42 2.61 -8.78 -16.90
N SER A 43 2.99 -9.84 -17.60
CA SER A 43 2.53 -11.20 -17.33
C SER A 43 3.46 -11.97 -16.38
N VAL A 44 2.87 -12.63 -15.39
CA VAL A 44 3.50 -13.64 -14.52
C VAL A 44 2.85 -14.98 -14.80
N CYS A 45 3.61 -15.98 -15.29
CA CYS A 45 3.13 -17.36 -15.45
C CYS A 45 3.54 -18.20 -14.23
N GLY A 46 2.64 -19.07 -13.80
CA GLY A 46 3.01 -20.22 -12.97
C GLY A 46 3.79 -21.26 -13.77
N THR A 47 3.95 -22.45 -13.20
CA THR A 47 4.53 -23.58 -13.96
C THR A 47 3.40 -24.34 -14.64
N ALA A 48 3.54 -24.59 -15.94
CA ALA A 48 2.59 -25.41 -16.68
C ALA A 48 2.43 -26.79 -16.02
N TYR A 49 1.21 -27.32 -16.03
CA TYR A 49 0.87 -28.63 -15.49
C TYR A 49 0.00 -29.41 -16.47
N PRO A 50 0.24 -30.73 -16.68
CA PRO A 50 -0.58 -31.55 -17.55
C PRO A 50 -1.97 -31.79 -16.96
N ILE A 51 -3.02 -31.44 -17.70
CA ILE A 51 -4.43 -31.65 -17.35
C ILE A 51 -5.10 -32.30 -18.56
N GLY A 52 -5.39 -33.60 -18.46
CA GLY A 52 -5.83 -34.38 -19.62
C GLY A 52 -4.77 -34.36 -20.72
N GLU A 53 -5.15 -33.90 -21.92
CA GLU A 53 -4.25 -33.80 -23.08
C GLU A 53 -3.55 -32.44 -23.23
N PHE A 54 -3.76 -31.52 -22.28
CA PHE A 54 -3.28 -30.14 -22.37
C PHE A 54 -2.25 -29.83 -21.29
N TYR A 55 -1.35 -28.90 -21.61
CA TYR A 55 -0.60 -28.17 -20.59
C TYR A 55 -1.34 -26.89 -20.23
N VAL A 56 -1.65 -26.71 -18.95
CA VAL A 56 -2.35 -25.52 -18.42
C VAL A 56 -1.36 -24.71 -17.59
N CYS A 57 -1.18 -23.41 -17.90
CA CYS A 57 -0.42 -22.47 -17.06
C CYS A 57 -1.38 -21.40 -16.52
N PRO A 58 -1.37 -21.12 -15.20
CA PRO A 58 -2.02 -19.93 -14.67
C PRO A 58 -1.19 -18.70 -15.03
N VAL A 59 -1.84 -17.65 -15.52
CA VAL A 59 -1.20 -16.37 -15.88
C VAL A 59 -1.90 -15.24 -15.13
N ILE A 60 -1.11 -14.35 -14.55
CA ILE A 60 -1.59 -13.13 -13.89
C ILE A 60 -0.99 -11.94 -14.64
N GLN A 61 -1.81 -10.94 -14.98
CA GLN A 61 -1.38 -9.73 -15.66
C GLN A 61 -1.60 -8.51 -14.77
N LEU A 62 -0.62 -7.61 -14.74
CA LEU A 62 -0.65 -6.37 -13.97
C LEU A 62 -0.28 -5.18 -14.86
N PRO A 63 -0.98 -4.03 -14.81
CA PRO A 63 -0.54 -2.82 -15.50
C PRO A 63 0.89 -2.41 -15.12
N LYS A 64 1.72 -2.02 -16.09
CA LYS A 64 3.12 -1.59 -15.87
C LYS A 64 3.20 -0.43 -14.90
N ALA A 65 2.32 0.57 -15.05
CA ALA A 65 2.22 1.72 -14.16
C ALA A 65 2.05 1.35 -12.67
N THR A 66 1.39 0.22 -12.35
CA THR A 66 1.22 -0.21 -10.96
C THR A 66 2.54 -0.58 -10.30
N LEU A 67 3.54 -1.07 -11.05
CA LEU A 67 4.86 -1.33 -10.47
C LEU A 67 5.63 -0.04 -10.17
N GLU A 68 5.42 1.02 -10.95
CA GLU A 68 6.09 2.31 -10.74
C GLU A 68 5.66 2.98 -9.42
N ASP A 69 4.43 2.71 -8.98
CA ASP A 69 3.89 3.19 -7.70
C ASP A 69 4.54 2.54 -6.48
N TYR A 70 5.22 1.39 -6.66
CA TYR A 70 5.80 0.61 -5.57
C TYR A 70 7.31 0.45 -5.69
N PRO A 71 8.03 0.59 -4.57
CA PRO A 71 9.48 0.56 -4.57
C PRO A 71 10.03 -0.86 -4.82
N GLY A 72 11.11 -0.93 -5.60
CA GLY A 72 11.93 -2.12 -5.78
C GLY A 72 13.37 -1.72 -6.10
N LEU A 73 14.28 -2.70 -6.17
CA LEU A 73 15.67 -2.44 -6.52
C LEU A 73 15.79 -2.11 -8.01
N LYS A 74 16.64 -1.14 -8.34
CA LYS A 74 16.93 -0.73 -9.72
C LYS A 74 17.89 -1.70 -10.40
N LYS A 75 18.81 -2.28 -9.64
CA LYS A 75 19.75 -3.29 -10.12
C LYS A 75 19.12 -4.68 -10.06
N ASP A 76 19.31 -5.42 -11.14
CA ASP A 76 19.03 -6.84 -11.14
C ASP A 76 19.95 -7.54 -10.14
N VAL A 77 19.34 -8.20 -9.16
CA VAL A 77 20.06 -9.07 -8.24
C VAL A 77 20.22 -10.40 -8.94
N THR A 78 21.44 -10.89 -9.11
CA THR A 78 21.68 -12.18 -9.78
C THR A 78 22.16 -13.24 -8.80
N PHE A 79 21.70 -14.47 -9.01
CA PHE A 79 22.18 -15.65 -8.31
C PHE A 79 22.37 -16.80 -9.29
N GLN A 80 23.58 -17.38 -9.36
CA GLN A 80 23.91 -18.44 -10.31
C GLN A 80 23.50 -18.09 -11.76
N ASP A 81 23.86 -16.87 -12.19
CA ASP A 81 23.54 -16.30 -13.50
C ASP A 81 22.03 -16.13 -13.81
N GLN A 82 21.17 -16.23 -12.80
CA GLN A 82 19.73 -15.96 -12.92
C GLN A 82 19.34 -14.67 -12.20
N SER A 83 18.56 -13.81 -12.86
CA SER A 83 17.97 -12.63 -12.21
C SER A 83 16.95 -13.06 -11.15
N VAL A 84 16.99 -12.37 -10.02
CA VAL A 84 16.20 -12.62 -8.83
C VAL A 84 15.25 -11.45 -8.65
N GLU A 85 13.98 -11.78 -8.47
CA GLU A 85 12.93 -10.78 -8.31
C GLU A 85 13.17 -9.90 -7.09
N SER A 86 13.33 -8.60 -7.34
CA SER A 86 13.63 -7.57 -6.34
C SER A 86 12.43 -6.69 -5.99
N HIS A 87 11.26 -6.95 -6.57
CA HIS A 87 10.01 -6.28 -6.23
C HIS A 87 9.11 -7.20 -5.38
N PHE A 88 8.72 -6.74 -4.19
CA PHE A 88 7.85 -7.52 -3.30
C PHE A 88 6.48 -7.81 -3.94
N LEU A 89 5.93 -6.86 -4.70
CA LEU A 89 4.69 -7.05 -5.45
C LEU A 89 4.81 -8.20 -6.47
N MET A 90 5.87 -8.21 -7.27
CA MET A 90 6.11 -9.27 -8.25
C MET A 90 6.35 -10.64 -7.59
N ARG A 91 7.02 -10.69 -6.44
CA ARG A 91 7.14 -11.94 -5.66
C ARG A 91 5.79 -12.44 -5.16
N THR A 92 4.92 -11.53 -4.73
CA THR A 92 3.56 -11.87 -4.32
C THR A 92 2.79 -12.47 -5.49
N LEU A 93 2.85 -11.87 -6.69
CA LEU A 93 2.22 -12.42 -7.90
C LEU A 93 2.78 -13.81 -8.26
N LYS A 94 4.10 -14.01 -8.13
CA LYS A 94 4.74 -15.31 -8.35
C LYS A 94 4.26 -16.37 -7.34
N GLU A 95 4.07 -16.02 -6.06
CA GLU A 95 3.54 -16.94 -5.05
C GLU A 95 2.05 -17.26 -5.28
N ILE A 96 1.25 -16.30 -5.78
CA ILE A 96 -0.13 -16.56 -6.23
C ILE A 96 -0.12 -17.55 -7.40
N ALA A 97 0.68 -17.29 -8.43
CA ALA A 97 0.79 -18.15 -9.61
C ALA A 97 1.27 -19.58 -9.25
N LYS A 98 2.18 -19.69 -8.29
CA LYS A 98 2.64 -20.96 -7.72
C LYS A 98 1.53 -21.67 -6.94
N THR A 99 0.74 -20.94 -6.15
CA THR A 99 -0.42 -21.50 -5.43
C THR A 99 -1.48 -22.01 -6.40
N ALA A 100 -1.75 -21.27 -7.48
CA ALA A 100 -2.63 -21.72 -8.57
C ALA A 100 -2.08 -22.96 -9.27
N THR A 101 -0.77 -23.02 -9.52
CA THR A 101 -0.09 -24.21 -10.07
C THR A 101 -0.26 -25.43 -9.16
N PHE A 102 -0.13 -25.25 -7.84
CA PHE A 102 -0.32 -26.34 -6.88
C PHE A 102 -1.78 -26.83 -6.85
N ALA A 103 -2.74 -25.93 -7.02
CA ALA A 103 -4.15 -26.29 -7.14
C ALA A 103 -4.44 -27.08 -8.43
N LEU A 104 -3.76 -26.77 -9.54
CA LEU A 104 -3.84 -27.55 -10.78
C LEU A 104 -3.25 -28.96 -10.63
N ALA A 105 -2.28 -29.14 -9.74
CA ALA A 105 -1.64 -30.43 -9.50
C ALA A 105 -2.47 -31.39 -8.62
N GLN A 106 -3.63 -30.97 -8.10
CA GLN A 106 -4.49 -31.81 -7.28
C GLN A 106 -5.21 -32.88 -8.13
N PRO A 107 -5.63 -34.03 -7.55
CA PRO A 107 -6.27 -35.12 -8.30
C PRO A 107 -7.53 -34.71 -9.09
N ASP A 108 -8.31 -33.76 -8.55
CA ASP A 108 -9.48 -33.17 -9.22
C ASP A 108 -9.31 -31.64 -9.33
N PRO A 109 -8.54 -31.13 -10.32
CA PRO A 109 -8.27 -29.71 -10.48
C PRO A 109 -9.57 -28.89 -10.55
N GLY A 110 -9.70 -27.87 -9.73
CA GLY A 110 -10.88 -26.99 -9.70
C GLY A 110 -12.09 -27.50 -8.89
N ARG A 111 -12.13 -28.77 -8.48
CA ARG A 111 -13.26 -29.34 -7.72
C ARG A 111 -13.27 -28.94 -6.23
N GLY A 112 -12.09 -28.67 -5.67
CA GLY A 112 -11.88 -28.30 -4.26
C GLY A 112 -11.73 -26.81 -3.98
N LEU A 113 -12.16 -25.92 -4.88
CA LEU A 113 -11.96 -24.46 -4.74
C LEU A 113 -12.77 -23.80 -3.61
N SER A 114 -13.52 -24.56 -2.81
CA SER A 114 -14.12 -24.03 -1.58
C SER A 114 -13.04 -23.51 -0.62
N ASN A 115 -13.32 -22.40 0.09
CA ASN A 115 -12.41 -21.61 0.94
C ASN A 115 -11.48 -22.35 1.94
N GLN A 116 -11.56 -23.68 2.09
CA GLN A 116 -10.74 -24.47 3.02
C GLN A 116 -9.49 -25.11 2.38
N SER A 117 -9.39 -25.18 1.04
CA SER A 117 -8.26 -25.87 0.37
C SER A 117 -7.23 -24.94 -0.25
N MET A 118 -7.49 -23.64 -0.31
CA MET A 118 -6.56 -22.63 -0.84
C MET A 118 -5.88 -21.90 0.30
N LYS A 119 -4.61 -21.52 0.07
CA LYS A 119 -3.91 -20.60 0.97
C LYS A 119 -4.71 -19.30 1.10
N SER A 120 -4.86 -18.84 2.33
CA SER A 120 -5.40 -17.51 2.62
C SER A 120 -4.51 -16.40 2.02
N PRO A 121 -5.06 -15.19 1.78
CA PRO A 121 -4.26 -14.05 1.36
C PRO A 121 -3.07 -13.79 2.29
N GLU A 122 -3.25 -13.94 3.60
CA GLU A 122 -2.22 -13.77 4.61
C GLU A 122 -1.08 -14.79 4.46
N GLU A 123 -1.38 -16.07 4.20
CA GLU A 123 -0.36 -17.11 3.98
C GLU A 123 0.44 -16.88 2.70
N ILE A 124 -0.22 -16.42 1.63
CA ILE A 124 0.45 -16.06 0.37
C ILE A 124 1.40 -14.89 0.60
N LEU A 125 0.92 -13.84 1.28
CA LEU A 125 1.70 -12.65 1.60
C LEU A 125 2.91 -12.99 2.49
N SER A 126 2.72 -13.82 3.52
CA SER A 126 3.80 -14.27 4.40
C SER A 126 4.86 -15.06 3.63
N ALA A 127 4.44 -16.03 2.80
CA ALA A 127 5.36 -16.82 1.98
C ALA A 127 6.14 -15.94 0.97
N ALA A 128 5.47 -14.95 0.37
CA ALA A 128 6.11 -13.97 -0.50
C ALA A 128 7.14 -13.13 0.28
N ALA A 129 6.85 -12.73 1.51
CA ALA A 129 7.74 -11.91 2.34
C ALA A 129 8.96 -12.70 2.82
N SER A 130 8.78 -13.93 3.30
CA SER A 130 9.89 -14.83 3.62
C SER A 130 10.80 -15.04 2.42
N SER A 131 10.22 -15.24 1.23
CA SER A 131 10.99 -15.36 -0.02
C SER A 131 11.70 -14.05 -0.40
N PHE A 132 11.04 -12.91 -0.23
CA PHE A 132 11.59 -11.58 -0.52
C PHE A 132 12.77 -11.24 0.37
N MET A 133 12.75 -11.66 1.62
CA MET A 133 13.82 -11.42 2.59
C MET A 133 15.13 -12.19 2.28
N HIS A 134 15.18 -12.98 1.20
CA HIS A 134 16.45 -13.48 0.65
C HIS A 134 17.18 -12.46 -0.24
N VAL A 135 16.47 -11.44 -0.75
CA VAL A 135 17.04 -10.40 -1.63
C VAL A 135 18.21 -9.67 -0.97
N PRO A 136 18.14 -9.23 0.31
CA PRO A 136 19.26 -8.58 0.97
C PRO A 136 20.55 -9.40 0.96
N GLY A 137 20.45 -10.70 1.25
CA GLY A 137 21.62 -11.59 1.26
C GLY A 137 22.22 -11.76 -0.13
N LEU A 138 21.38 -11.96 -1.14
CA LEU A 138 21.81 -12.10 -2.52
C LEU A 138 22.47 -10.82 -3.06
N ALA A 139 21.87 -9.66 -2.82
CA ALA A 139 22.40 -8.37 -3.24
C ALA A 139 23.71 -8.00 -2.51
N ALA A 140 23.86 -8.42 -1.25
CA ALA A 140 25.10 -8.27 -0.48
C ALA A 140 26.17 -9.33 -0.84
N GLY A 141 25.90 -10.26 -1.77
CA GLY A 141 26.83 -11.33 -2.16
C GLY A 141 27.02 -12.42 -1.09
N VAL A 142 26.10 -12.52 -0.14
CA VAL A 142 26.11 -13.52 0.94
C VAL A 142 25.29 -14.74 0.52
N GLN A 143 25.95 -15.90 0.39
CA GLN A 143 25.33 -17.16 -0.05
C GLN A 143 24.64 -17.92 1.10
N THR A 144 23.71 -17.30 1.83
CA THR A 144 22.95 -17.96 2.90
C THR A 144 21.47 -18.12 2.53
N PHE A 145 21.04 -19.36 2.27
CA PHE A 145 19.72 -19.69 1.69
C PHE A 145 18.70 -20.28 2.68
N HIS A 146 18.99 -20.25 3.98
CA HIS A 146 18.28 -21.11 4.94
C HIS A 146 17.67 -20.37 6.14
N TYR A 147 17.68 -19.03 6.14
CA TYR A 147 17.13 -18.26 7.26
C TYR A 147 15.91 -17.47 6.81
N ASP A 148 14.77 -17.79 7.41
CA ASP A 148 13.57 -16.98 7.29
C ASP A 148 13.75 -15.70 8.13
N LEU A 149 14.40 -14.70 7.53
CA LEU A 149 14.63 -13.41 8.16
C LEU A 149 13.31 -12.67 8.45
N PHE A 150 12.25 -12.91 7.66
CA PHE A 150 10.95 -12.31 7.90
C PHE A 150 10.37 -12.76 9.24
N GLU A 151 10.30 -14.08 9.46
CA GLU A 151 9.82 -14.65 10.73
C GLU A 151 10.74 -14.30 11.92
N ARG A 152 12.06 -14.27 11.70
CA ARG A 152 13.02 -13.88 12.75
C ARG A 152 12.84 -12.44 13.20
N PHE A 153 12.70 -11.49 12.27
CA PHE A 153 12.49 -10.09 12.62
C PHE A 153 11.09 -9.85 13.20
N ASN A 154 10.08 -10.60 12.75
CA ASN A 154 8.78 -10.67 13.41
C ASN A 154 8.91 -11.09 14.87
N ALA A 155 9.61 -12.19 15.17
CA ALA A 155 9.81 -12.67 16.54
C ALA A 155 10.61 -11.67 17.40
N ILE A 156 11.71 -11.12 16.88
CA ILE A 156 12.53 -10.10 17.57
C ILE A 156 11.70 -8.85 17.89
N SER A 157 10.92 -8.35 16.92
CA SER A 157 10.11 -7.14 17.09
C SER A 157 8.96 -7.31 18.08
N ALA A 158 8.46 -8.53 18.27
CA ALA A 158 7.42 -8.84 19.26
C ALA A 158 7.96 -8.86 20.72
N LEU A 159 9.27 -8.91 20.92
CA LEU A 159 9.85 -8.93 22.26
C LEU A 159 9.96 -7.53 22.88
N ASN A 160 9.51 -7.43 24.14
CA ASN A 160 9.83 -6.28 24.99
C ASN A 160 11.17 -6.50 25.69
N TYR A 161 11.86 -5.41 26.04
CA TYR A 161 13.06 -5.43 26.87
C TYR A 161 12.93 -4.35 27.93
N GLU A 162 13.06 -4.73 29.20
CA GLU A 162 12.85 -3.84 30.36
C GLU A 162 11.49 -3.09 30.31
N GLY A 163 10.46 -3.76 29.79
CA GLY A 163 9.11 -3.21 29.66
C GLY A 163 8.93 -2.21 28.51
N LYS A 164 9.98 -1.90 27.74
CA LYS A 164 9.93 -1.02 26.57
C LYS A 164 9.84 -1.81 25.26
N GLU A 165 9.08 -1.26 24.33
CA GLU A 165 8.95 -1.79 22.97
C GLU A 165 10.29 -1.73 22.19
N GLY A 166 10.39 -2.52 21.13
CA GLY A 166 11.57 -2.62 20.27
C GLY A 166 11.70 -1.46 19.30
N ASN A 167 12.51 -0.47 19.64
CA ASN A 167 13.11 0.45 18.68
C ASN A 167 14.58 0.08 18.47
N GLY A 168 15.09 0.30 17.27
CA GLY A 168 16.49 0.05 16.95
C GLY A 168 16.72 -0.12 15.46
N HIS A 169 17.98 -0.01 15.06
CA HIS A 169 18.40 -0.06 13.67
C HIS A 169 19.43 -1.17 13.47
N LEU A 170 19.23 -1.97 12.43
CA LEU A 170 20.14 -3.05 12.05
C LEU A 170 20.49 -2.90 10.58
N LEU A 171 21.76 -3.08 10.23
CA LEU A 171 22.26 -2.98 8.86
C LEU A 171 22.73 -4.36 8.40
N LEU A 172 22.07 -4.89 7.39
CA LEU A 172 22.49 -6.06 6.62
C LEU A 172 23.48 -5.62 5.55
N VAL A 173 24.71 -6.11 5.64
CA VAL A 173 25.80 -5.71 4.74
C VAL A 173 26.85 -6.83 4.61
N ALA A 174 27.53 -6.87 3.46
CA ALA A 174 28.72 -7.70 3.30
C ALA A 174 29.82 -7.27 4.28
N LEU A 175 30.31 -8.17 5.12
CA LEU A 175 31.29 -7.82 6.17
C LEU A 175 32.64 -7.29 5.62
N GLY A 176 32.93 -7.56 4.35
CA GLY A 176 34.09 -7.03 3.63
C GLY A 176 33.89 -5.66 2.98
N ASN A 177 32.75 -5.01 3.20
CA ASN A 177 32.46 -3.68 2.66
C ASN A 177 33.46 -2.64 3.20
N SER A 178 34.20 -1.97 2.32
CA SER A 178 35.25 -1.02 2.70
C SER A 178 34.74 0.25 3.38
N SER A 179 33.46 0.59 3.19
CA SER A 179 32.83 1.76 3.81
C SER A 179 32.25 1.48 5.20
N LEU A 180 32.40 0.25 5.70
CA LEU A 180 31.90 -0.16 7.01
C LEU A 180 32.96 0.10 8.09
N THR A 181 32.58 0.85 9.12
CA THR A 181 33.41 1.07 10.32
C THR A 181 32.73 0.48 11.55
N TYR A 182 33.52 -0.14 12.43
CA TYR A 182 33.02 -0.70 13.69
C TYR A 182 33.44 0.20 14.85
N ASP A 183 32.46 0.70 15.60
CA ASP A 183 32.68 1.37 16.89
C ASP A 183 32.83 0.33 18.02
N LEU A 184 32.10 -0.78 17.92
CA LEU A 184 32.21 -1.93 18.82
C LEU A 184 32.12 -3.22 18.02
N LYS A 185 33.05 -4.15 18.24
CA LYS A 185 33.01 -5.49 17.64
C LYS A 185 32.80 -6.54 18.71
N LEU A 186 31.84 -7.43 18.48
CA LEU A 186 31.62 -8.58 19.34
C LEU A 186 32.73 -9.61 19.13
N GLU A 187 33.27 -10.15 20.22
CA GLU A 187 34.24 -11.24 20.15
C GLU A 187 33.63 -12.49 19.50
N GLN A 188 32.37 -12.79 19.84
CA GLN A 188 31.59 -13.85 19.21
C GLN A 188 30.32 -13.26 18.56
N PRO A 189 30.11 -13.49 17.25
CA PRO A 189 28.89 -13.04 16.57
C PRO A 189 27.63 -13.68 17.16
N VAL A 190 26.56 -12.90 17.28
CA VAL A 190 25.29 -13.34 17.86
C VAL A 190 24.33 -13.74 16.76
N SER A 191 23.83 -14.98 16.79
CA SER A 191 22.86 -15.47 15.80
C SER A 191 21.50 -14.78 15.95
N PHE A 192 20.82 -14.53 14.83
CA PHE A 192 19.42 -14.12 14.83
C PHE A 192 18.46 -15.13 15.47
N SER A 193 18.92 -16.36 15.75
CA SER A 193 18.12 -17.36 16.46
C SER A 193 18.03 -17.07 17.96
N ASP A 194 18.96 -16.27 18.50
CA ASP A 194 18.90 -15.80 19.88
C ASP A 194 18.15 -14.47 19.94
N GLU A 195 16.83 -14.54 19.72
CA GLU A 195 15.95 -13.38 19.61
C GLU A 195 16.04 -12.45 20.83
N ARG A 196 16.22 -13.02 22.04
CA ARG A 196 16.36 -12.26 23.28
C ARG A 196 17.68 -11.50 23.33
N TRP A 197 18.78 -12.11 22.90
CA TRP A 197 20.07 -11.44 22.87
C TRP A 197 20.10 -10.37 21.77
N VAL A 198 19.59 -10.68 20.58
CA VAL A 198 19.42 -9.67 19.50
C VAL A 198 18.61 -8.48 20.01
N ARG A 199 17.49 -8.74 20.67
CA ARG A 199 16.63 -7.69 21.25
C ARG A 199 17.36 -6.83 22.27
N LYS A 200 18.22 -7.42 23.10
CA LYS A 200 19.07 -6.71 24.05
C LYS A 200 20.10 -5.83 23.33
N LEU A 201 20.76 -6.35 22.29
CA LEU A 201 21.74 -5.60 21.51
C LEU A 201 21.11 -4.40 20.80
N LEU A 202 19.86 -4.53 20.33
CA LEU A 202 19.15 -3.44 19.64
C LEU A 202 19.02 -2.17 20.49
N GLN A 203 19.10 -2.27 21.81
CA GLN A 203 19.10 -1.11 22.73
C GLN A 203 20.28 -0.16 22.51
N MET A 204 21.37 -0.64 21.90
CA MET A 204 22.56 0.17 21.62
C MET A 204 22.50 0.86 20.25
N ALA A 205 21.54 0.50 19.40
CA ALA A 205 21.45 1.01 18.04
C ALA A 205 20.48 2.19 17.91
N SER A 206 20.83 3.12 17.04
CA SER A 206 20.11 4.36 16.73
C SER A 206 20.15 4.63 15.22
N SER A 207 19.49 5.70 14.78
CA SER A 207 19.44 6.09 13.36
C SER A 207 20.79 6.47 12.75
N ASP A 208 21.81 6.70 13.58
CA ASP A 208 23.18 7.05 13.17
C ASP A 208 24.21 5.97 13.52
N MET A 209 23.76 4.84 14.09
CA MET A 209 24.64 3.77 14.56
C MET A 209 23.87 2.44 14.58
N TRP A 210 24.25 1.53 13.69
CA TRP A 210 23.51 0.29 13.42
C TRP A 210 24.15 -0.91 14.10
N LEU A 211 23.32 -1.89 14.48
CA LEU A 211 23.82 -3.25 14.62
C LEU A 211 24.25 -3.76 13.24
N ILE A 212 25.52 -4.12 13.11
CA ILE A 212 26.09 -4.61 11.86
C ILE A 212 25.92 -6.11 11.80
N ALA A 213 25.26 -6.59 10.76
CA ALA A 213 24.96 -7.99 10.58
C ALA A 213 25.13 -8.45 9.14
N ASP A 214 25.38 -9.74 8.96
CA ASP A 214 25.05 -10.42 7.71
C ASP A 214 23.61 -10.97 7.79
N CYS A 215 23.25 -11.91 6.93
CA CYS A 215 21.92 -12.53 6.93
C CYS A 215 21.73 -13.66 7.97
N GLU A 216 22.66 -13.86 8.90
CA GLU A 216 22.59 -14.89 9.94
C GLU A 216 22.92 -14.36 11.34
N ARG A 217 23.92 -13.47 11.46
CA ARG A 217 24.54 -13.08 12.72
C ARG A 217 24.87 -11.59 12.77
N ILE A 218 24.86 -11.06 13.99
CA ILE A 218 25.29 -9.71 14.34
C ILE A 218 26.75 -9.76 14.79
N TYR A 219 27.56 -8.84 14.26
CA TYR A 219 29.01 -8.79 14.49
C TYR A 219 29.42 -7.63 15.40
N GLY A 220 28.57 -6.62 15.57
CA GLY A 220 28.92 -5.45 16.35
C GLY A 220 28.01 -4.26 16.11
N LEU A 221 28.48 -3.10 16.53
CA LEU A 221 27.86 -1.80 16.37
C LEU A 221 28.79 -0.95 15.50
N GLY A 222 28.24 -0.26 14.51
CA GLY A 222 29.05 0.44 13.53
C GLY A 222 28.27 1.42 12.67
N ARG A 223 29.00 2.00 11.71
CA ARG A 223 28.53 3.05 10.83
C ARG A 223 28.92 2.78 9.39
N LEU A 224 28.14 3.34 8.49
CA LEU A 224 28.45 3.39 7.07
C LEU A 224 29.03 4.76 6.74
N ASP A 225 30.23 4.80 6.19
CA ASP A 225 30.88 6.04 5.76
C ASP A 225 30.21 6.59 4.49
N SER A 226 30.33 7.92 4.32
CA SER A 226 29.96 8.70 3.14
C SER A 226 30.60 8.21 1.83
N SER A 227 31.68 7.43 1.89
CA SER A 227 32.28 6.75 0.74
C SER A 227 31.41 5.64 0.15
N HIS A 228 30.36 5.20 0.85
CA HIS A 228 29.44 4.19 0.35
C HIS A 228 28.61 4.72 -0.83
N ASN A 229 28.66 4.00 -1.95
CA ASN A 229 27.84 4.32 -3.10
C ASN A 229 26.43 3.71 -2.96
N ALA A 230 25.45 4.54 -2.65
CA ALA A 230 24.04 4.14 -2.60
C ALA A 230 23.57 3.43 -3.88
N GLN A 231 24.13 3.75 -5.05
CA GLN A 231 23.75 3.09 -6.31
C GLN A 231 24.12 1.60 -6.35
N ASP A 232 24.88 1.08 -5.39
CA ASP A 232 25.23 -0.34 -5.32
C ASP A 232 24.10 -1.23 -4.81
N GLU A 233 23.10 -0.67 -4.11
CA GLU A 233 21.90 -1.38 -3.64
C GLU A 233 22.22 -2.71 -2.90
N ASN A 234 23.34 -2.71 -2.17
CA ASN A 234 23.90 -3.89 -1.49
C ASN A 234 23.94 -3.74 0.05
N THR A 235 23.32 -2.69 0.57
CA THR A 235 23.11 -2.44 2.00
C THR A 235 21.62 -2.31 2.28
N PHE A 236 21.16 -2.95 3.36
CA PHE A 236 19.75 -2.98 3.72
C PHE A 236 19.59 -2.70 5.19
N GLU A 237 18.71 -1.77 5.52
CA GLU A 237 18.43 -1.39 6.90
C GLU A 237 17.11 -2.01 7.36
N ILE A 238 17.14 -2.63 8.53
CA ILE A 238 15.96 -3.07 9.27
C ILE A 238 15.72 -2.07 10.39
N VAL A 239 14.61 -1.34 10.30
CA VAL A 239 14.19 -0.37 11.31
C VAL A 239 13.07 -0.96 12.13
N PHE A 240 13.35 -1.25 13.40
CA PHE A 240 12.33 -1.67 14.36
C PHE A 240 11.58 -0.43 14.87
N ARG A 241 10.25 -0.40 14.69
CA ARG A 241 9.37 0.77 14.93
C ARG A 241 8.40 0.54 16.08
N GLY A 242 8.83 -0.17 17.12
CA GLY A 242 8.02 -0.51 18.27
C GLY A 242 7.51 -1.96 18.22
N HIS A 243 6.50 -2.23 19.04
CA HIS A 243 6.06 -3.61 19.28
C HIS A 243 5.48 -4.24 18.02
N TYR A 244 6.13 -5.32 17.59
CA TYR A 244 5.75 -6.16 16.46
C TYR A 244 5.65 -5.40 15.12
N LYS A 245 6.48 -4.36 14.95
CA LYS A 245 6.53 -3.51 13.75
C LYS A 245 7.97 -3.28 13.32
N TRP A 246 8.25 -3.47 12.03
CA TRP A 246 9.55 -3.15 11.46
C TRP A 246 9.44 -2.87 9.96
N ASP A 247 10.45 -2.17 9.42
CA ASP A 247 10.57 -1.84 8.00
C ASP A 247 11.90 -2.34 7.45
N LEU A 248 11.91 -2.80 6.20
CA LEU A 248 13.10 -3.03 5.40
C LEU A 248 13.30 -1.84 4.47
N LEU A 249 14.48 -1.23 4.51
CA LEU A 249 14.88 -0.12 3.65
C LEU A 249 16.11 -0.49 2.84
N CYS A 250 16.20 0.08 1.63
CA CYS A 250 17.44 0.20 0.87
C CYS A 250 17.56 1.65 0.42
N ASN A 251 18.69 2.31 0.69
CA ASN A 251 18.90 3.72 0.35
C ASN A 251 17.76 4.66 0.81
N GLN A 252 17.29 4.49 2.06
CA GLN A 252 16.15 5.24 2.64
C GLN A 252 14.77 4.95 2.02
N GLN A 253 14.71 4.15 0.95
CA GLN A 253 13.46 3.71 0.35
C GLN A 253 12.97 2.45 1.07
N ILE A 254 11.76 2.51 1.63
CA ILE A 254 11.12 1.35 2.27
C ILE A 254 10.75 0.37 1.17
N LEU A 255 11.20 -0.89 1.25
CA LEU A 255 10.87 -1.95 0.29
C LEU A 255 9.75 -2.86 0.80
N LEU A 256 9.71 -3.09 2.11
CA LEU A 256 8.75 -3.94 2.79
C LEU A 256 8.50 -3.40 4.20
N GLN A 257 7.25 -3.46 4.65
CA GLN A 257 6.88 -3.19 6.03
C GLN A 257 6.25 -4.44 6.64
N SER A 258 6.52 -4.73 7.90
CA SER A 258 5.77 -5.71 8.70
C SER A 258 5.01 -4.99 9.79
N ARG A 259 3.71 -5.25 9.89
CA ARG A 259 2.83 -4.73 10.94
C ARG A 259 2.11 -5.91 11.57
N PHE A 260 2.46 -6.22 12.81
CA PHE A 260 1.91 -7.34 13.55
C PHE A 260 2.03 -8.68 12.79
N GLY A 261 3.22 -8.94 12.24
CA GLY A 261 3.51 -10.13 11.43
C GLY A 261 2.91 -10.13 10.02
N ARG A 262 2.16 -9.09 9.64
CA ARG A 262 1.59 -8.97 8.30
C ARG A 262 2.48 -8.12 7.40
N PRO A 263 2.99 -8.66 6.28
CA PRO A 263 3.78 -7.89 5.35
C PRO A 263 2.88 -6.97 4.54
N THR A 264 3.30 -5.72 4.39
CA THR A 264 2.60 -4.67 3.65
C THR A 264 3.59 -3.91 2.77
N LEU A 265 3.14 -3.53 1.58
CA LEU A 265 3.86 -2.53 0.79
C LEU A 265 3.75 -1.17 1.48
N PRO A 266 4.78 -0.31 1.39
CA PRO A 266 4.62 1.08 1.77
C PRO A 266 3.51 1.66 0.90
N LYS A 267 2.40 2.06 1.53
CA LYS A 267 1.35 2.77 0.81
C LYS A 267 1.86 4.19 0.56
N PRO A 268 1.78 4.73 -0.66
CA PRO A 268 1.86 6.17 -0.83
C PRO A 268 0.76 6.78 0.05
N PHE A 269 1.16 7.55 1.07
CA PHE A 269 0.25 8.13 2.05
C PHE A 269 -0.79 9.05 1.39
N LEU A 270 -0.43 9.62 0.23
CA LEU A 270 -1.30 10.25 -0.75
C LEU A 270 -0.66 10.12 -2.14
N GLN A 271 -1.45 9.97 -3.19
CA GLN A 271 -0.95 10.17 -4.55
C GLN A 271 -0.74 11.67 -4.79
N LYS A 272 0.42 12.04 -5.34
CA LYS A 272 0.80 13.44 -5.54
C LYS A 272 -0.21 14.15 -6.45
N GLU A 273 -0.66 13.49 -7.50
CA GLU A 273 -1.61 14.00 -8.48
C GLU A 273 -2.96 14.28 -7.82
N GLN A 274 -3.43 13.34 -6.98
CA GLN A 274 -4.65 13.51 -6.22
C GLN A 274 -4.55 14.68 -5.22
N PHE A 275 -3.40 14.84 -4.57
CA PHE A 275 -3.15 15.97 -3.68
C PHE A 275 -3.20 17.30 -4.44
N PHE A 276 -2.49 17.39 -5.57
CA PHE A 276 -2.42 18.61 -6.39
C PHE A 276 -3.81 19.01 -6.89
N GLU A 277 -4.57 18.07 -7.45
CA GLU A 277 -5.93 18.34 -7.91
C GLU A 277 -6.82 18.84 -6.78
N ASN A 278 -6.79 18.17 -5.63
CA ASN A 278 -7.64 18.55 -4.51
C ASN A 278 -7.24 19.91 -3.92
N TYR A 279 -5.93 20.16 -3.76
CA TYR A 279 -5.38 21.43 -3.29
C TYR A 279 -5.82 22.62 -4.16
N LEU A 280 -5.61 22.52 -5.49
CA LEU A 280 -5.93 23.60 -6.42
C LEU A 280 -7.44 23.84 -6.55
N ARG A 281 -8.27 22.83 -6.26
CA ARG A 281 -9.72 23.01 -6.24
C ARG A 281 -10.22 23.69 -4.96
N ILE A 282 -9.56 23.46 -3.83
CA ILE A 282 -9.90 24.13 -2.56
C ILE A 282 -9.42 25.59 -2.62
N PHE A 283 -8.21 25.82 -3.12
CA PHE A 283 -7.54 27.12 -3.14
C PHE A 283 -7.38 27.64 -4.57
N SER A 284 -8.44 28.24 -5.13
CA SER A 284 -8.46 28.70 -6.53
C SER A 284 -7.47 29.83 -6.85
N SER A 285 -6.99 30.56 -5.83
CA SER A 285 -5.97 31.60 -5.98
C SER A 285 -4.53 31.08 -5.91
N SER A 286 -4.33 29.79 -5.61
CA SER A 286 -3.02 29.15 -5.57
C SER A 286 -2.61 28.57 -6.93
N ASN A 287 -1.33 28.27 -7.08
CA ASN A 287 -0.77 27.66 -8.28
C ASN A 287 -0.04 26.33 -7.98
N GLU A 288 0.41 25.64 -9.01
CA GLU A 288 1.14 24.38 -8.89
C GLU A 288 2.44 24.50 -8.07
N ALA A 289 3.12 25.65 -8.10
CA ALA A 289 4.31 25.87 -7.30
C ALA A 289 3.99 25.91 -5.80
N ASN A 290 2.86 26.52 -5.42
CA ASN A 290 2.37 26.48 -4.04
C ASN A 290 1.98 25.05 -3.64
N ALA A 291 1.24 24.34 -4.49
CA ALA A 291 0.88 22.95 -4.24
C ALA A 291 2.13 22.05 -4.06
N ALA A 292 3.15 22.24 -4.90
CA ALA A 292 4.43 21.54 -4.80
C ALA A 292 5.19 21.88 -3.51
N HIS A 293 5.12 23.13 -3.07
CA HIS A 293 5.71 23.56 -1.81
C HIS A 293 5.02 22.90 -0.61
N ILE A 294 3.69 22.95 -0.53
CA ILE A 294 2.95 22.26 0.54
C ILE A 294 3.16 20.75 0.47
N TRP A 295 3.23 20.16 -0.73
CA TRP A 295 3.50 18.73 -0.89
C TRP A 295 4.83 18.31 -0.22
N LYS A 296 5.89 19.12 -0.33
CA LYS A 296 7.15 18.86 0.40
C LYS A 296 6.95 18.86 1.91
N LEU A 297 6.12 19.78 2.43
CA LEU A 297 5.78 19.81 3.86
C LEU A 297 4.94 18.59 4.27
N VAL A 298 4.05 18.09 3.41
CA VAL A 298 3.29 16.85 3.66
C VAL A 298 4.23 15.63 3.73
N ILE A 299 5.16 15.51 2.78
CA ILE A 299 6.18 14.45 2.77
C ILE A 299 7.00 14.49 4.06
N GLU A 300 7.44 15.69 4.46
CA GLU A 300 8.18 15.87 5.72
C GLU A 300 7.33 15.49 6.94
N ALA A 301 6.06 15.91 7.00
CA ALA A 301 5.14 15.55 8.07
C ALA A 301 4.90 14.04 8.18
N ALA A 302 4.86 13.33 7.04
CA ALA A 302 4.74 11.87 6.99
C ALA A 302 5.96 11.16 7.60
N GLY A 303 7.14 11.77 7.50
CA GLY A 303 8.40 11.24 8.01
C GLY A 303 8.66 11.52 9.49
N LEU A 304 7.83 12.32 10.15
CA LEU A 304 7.97 12.60 11.59
C LEU A 304 7.68 11.35 12.42
N ASN A 305 8.43 11.18 13.52
CA ASN A 305 8.23 10.09 14.49
C ASN A 305 7.12 10.36 15.50
N HIS A 306 6.32 11.40 15.27
CA HIS A 306 5.17 11.78 16.07
C HIS A 306 4.10 12.38 15.18
N GLY A 307 2.85 12.34 15.65
CA GLY A 307 1.71 12.91 14.96
C GLY A 307 1.84 14.42 14.83
N CYS A 308 1.33 14.94 13.72
CA CYS A 308 1.35 16.37 13.39
C CYS A 308 0.05 16.75 12.68
N VAL A 309 -0.43 17.97 12.88
CA VAL A 309 -1.57 18.51 12.14
C VAL A 309 -1.15 19.79 11.45
N ILE A 310 -1.26 19.83 10.13
CA ILE A 310 -1.07 21.04 9.33
C ILE A 310 -2.44 21.44 8.81
N VAL A 311 -2.83 22.70 9.02
CA VAL A 311 -4.06 23.28 8.49
C VAL A 311 -3.66 24.37 7.51
N ILE A 312 -4.24 24.33 6.32
CA ILE A 312 -4.14 25.36 5.30
C ILE A 312 -5.51 26.05 5.22
N ALA A 313 -5.54 27.36 5.34
CA ALA A 313 -6.77 28.15 5.30
C ALA A 313 -6.62 29.40 4.43
N ASP A 314 -7.60 29.70 3.57
CA ASP A 314 -7.62 30.94 2.78
C ASP A 314 -7.52 32.20 3.65
N ASP A 315 -8.11 32.13 4.84
CA ASP A 315 -8.20 33.21 5.82
C ASP A 315 -7.21 33.06 6.98
N ALA A 316 -6.09 32.35 6.78
CA ALA A 316 -5.14 31.98 7.83
C ALA A 316 -4.70 33.12 8.74
N GLU A 317 -4.49 34.33 8.21
CA GLU A 317 -4.10 35.50 9.02
C GLU A 317 -5.21 35.91 10.01
N THR A 318 -6.45 36.02 9.52
CA THR A 318 -7.60 36.38 10.36
C THR A 318 -7.94 35.25 11.34
N GLU A 319 -7.78 34.02 10.89
CA GLU A 319 -8.02 32.83 11.68
C GLU A 319 -7.00 32.68 12.82
N ALA A 320 -5.72 33.01 12.59
CA ALA A 320 -4.70 33.08 13.63
C ALA A 320 -5.04 34.09 14.73
N ILE A 321 -5.73 35.18 14.38
CA ILE A 321 -6.24 36.16 15.35
C ILE A 321 -7.41 35.56 16.14
N ARG A 322 -8.38 34.93 15.46
CA ARG A 322 -9.55 34.32 16.11
C ARG A 322 -9.15 33.24 17.11
N LEU A 323 -8.14 32.43 16.77
CA LEU A 323 -7.66 31.30 17.57
C LEU A 323 -6.50 31.66 18.51
N SER A 324 -6.18 32.95 18.68
CA SER A 324 -5.03 33.43 19.47
C SER A 324 -5.05 33.03 20.96
N ASN A 325 -6.22 32.81 21.56
CA ASN A 325 -6.33 32.32 22.94
C ASN A 325 -6.19 30.78 23.05
N GLN A 326 -6.07 30.10 21.91
CA GLN A 326 -6.02 28.64 21.79
C GLN A 326 -4.84 28.20 20.91
N GLY A 327 -3.83 29.05 20.75
CA GLY A 327 -2.64 28.78 19.95
C GLY A 327 -1.66 29.95 20.01
N SER A 328 -0.45 29.74 19.52
CA SER A 328 0.59 30.76 19.50
C SER A 328 0.61 31.44 18.14
N ARG A 329 0.08 32.66 18.06
CA ARG A 329 0.23 33.52 16.88
C ARG A 329 1.70 33.91 16.73
N ILE A 330 2.22 33.81 15.52
CA ILE A 330 3.60 34.17 15.20
C ILE A 330 3.63 35.34 14.22
N GLU A 331 4.78 35.97 14.07
CA GLU A 331 5.03 36.79 12.89
C GLU A 331 5.05 35.87 11.66
N PRO A 332 4.36 36.25 10.56
CA PRO A 332 4.26 35.39 9.39
C PRO A 332 5.63 34.96 8.86
N ALA A 333 5.82 33.65 8.72
CA ALA A 333 7.09 33.08 8.27
C ALA A 333 6.85 32.00 7.20
N SER A 334 7.63 32.01 6.13
CA SER A 334 7.58 30.95 5.11
C SER A 334 8.00 29.62 5.72
N MET A 335 7.12 28.63 5.66
CA MET A 335 7.36 27.31 6.23
C MET A 335 8.31 26.51 5.34
N ASN A 336 9.29 25.83 5.93
CA ASN A 336 10.14 24.86 5.24
C ASN A 336 10.28 23.60 6.09
N GLU A 337 10.88 22.55 5.54
CA GLU A 337 11.00 21.22 6.16
C GLU A 337 11.74 21.28 7.51
N SER A 338 12.80 22.08 7.60
CA SER A 338 13.58 22.26 8.83
C SER A 338 12.79 22.97 9.93
N LEU A 339 12.03 24.00 9.56
CA LEU A 339 11.17 24.71 10.50
C LEU A 339 10.00 23.84 10.94
N LEU A 340 9.37 23.12 10.02
CA LEU A 340 8.28 22.19 10.28
C LEU A 340 8.68 21.14 11.33
N ARG A 341 9.85 20.51 11.20
CA ARG A 341 10.38 19.58 12.22
C ARG A 341 10.47 20.17 13.62
N ARG A 342 10.80 21.47 13.73
CA ARG A 342 10.94 22.15 15.02
C ARG A 342 9.57 22.50 15.60
N VAL A 343 8.70 23.13 14.82
CA VAL A 343 7.41 23.61 15.31
C VAL A 343 6.40 22.49 15.56
N SER A 344 6.52 21.37 14.84
CA SER A 344 5.67 20.20 15.02
C SER A 344 5.86 19.47 16.36
N SER A 345 6.91 19.82 17.12
CA SER A 345 7.09 19.35 18.50
C SER A 345 6.10 19.95 19.50
N ILE A 346 5.40 21.03 19.11
CA ILE A 346 4.36 21.66 19.90
C ILE A 346 3.03 20.97 19.60
N ASP A 347 2.33 20.54 20.65
CA ASP A 347 0.99 19.96 20.52
C ASP A 347 0.00 20.95 19.91
N GLY A 348 -0.81 20.46 18.96
CA GLY A 348 -1.82 21.25 18.25
C GLY A 348 -1.54 21.29 16.75
N ALA A 349 -2.21 22.21 16.06
CA ALA A 349 -2.10 22.40 14.63
C ALA A 349 -1.16 23.55 14.25
N ILE A 350 -0.53 23.42 13.09
CA ILE A 350 0.23 24.47 12.42
C ILE A 350 -0.70 25.10 11.39
N LEU A 351 -0.89 26.43 11.45
CA LEU A 351 -1.81 27.15 10.58
C LEU A 351 -1.04 27.89 9.48
N LEU A 352 -1.22 27.43 8.25
CA LEU A 352 -0.62 27.97 7.03
C LEU A 352 -1.67 28.65 6.15
N ASP A 353 -1.23 29.62 5.35
CA ASP A 353 -1.98 30.08 4.18
C ASP A 353 -1.70 29.21 2.93
N PRO A 354 -2.46 29.39 1.83
CA PRO A 354 -2.28 28.61 0.62
C PRO A 354 -0.97 28.88 -0.15
N GLN A 355 -0.12 29.79 0.33
CA GLN A 355 1.21 30.06 -0.22
C GLN A 355 2.31 29.35 0.58
N GLY A 356 1.99 28.81 1.77
CA GLY A 356 2.92 28.15 2.69
C GLY A 356 3.49 29.09 3.75
N THR A 357 2.90 30.26 3.96
CA THR A 357 3.26 31.13 5.09
C THR A 357 2.54 30.65 6.34
N CYS A 358 3.27 30.47 7.43
CA CYS A 358 2.74 30.10 8.73
C CYS A 358 2.35 31.35 9.52
N HIS A 359 1.13 31.32 10.08
CA HIS A 359 0.56 32.43 10.86
C HIS A 359 0.40 32.07 12.35
N ALA A 360 0.29 30.79 12.68
CA ALA A 360 0.21 30.30 14.07
C ALA A 360 0.67 28.85 14.22
N VAL A 361 1.12 28.50 15.43
CA VAL A 361 1.54 27.14 15.81
C VAL A 361 0.87 26.70 17.12
N GLY A 362 0.73 25.39 17.32
CA GLY A 362 0.09 24.84 18.53
C GLY A 362 -1.38 25.22 18.65
N VAL A 363 -2.08 25.36 17.52
CA VAL A 363 -3.47 25.79 17.46
C VAL A 363 -4.41 24.63 17.82
N ILE A 364 -5.28 24.84 18.81
CA ILE A 364 -6.36 23.91 19.15
C ILE A 364 -7.54 24.19 18.22
N LEU A 365 -7.81 23.22 17.34
CA LEU A 365 -8.89 23.32 16.36
C LEU A 365 -10.26 23.13 17.03
N ASP A 366 -11.17 24.07 16.77
CA ASP A 366 -12.57 23.99 17.19
C ASP A 366 -13.46 23.33 16.12
N GLY A 367 -14.76 23.20 16.41
CA GLY A 367 -15.72 22.67 15.44
C GLY A 367 -16.77 21.76 16.07
N LEU A 368 -17.92 21.64 15.40
CA LEU A 368 -19.04 20.82 15.86
C LEU A 368 -18.86 19.36 15.46
N ALA A 369 -19.28 18.45 16.34
CA ALA A 369 -19.34 17.02 16.02
C ALA A 369 -20.22 16.80 14.78
N ASN A 370 -19.75 15.96 13.86
CA ASN A 370 -20.45 15.65 12.63
C ASN A 370 -20.32 14.17 12.28
N ARG A 371 -21.10 13.71 11.29
CA ARG A 371 -21.16 12.30 10.87
C ARG A 371 -19.88 11.78 10.20
N ASN A 372 -18.95 12.65 9.84
CA ASN A 372 -17.68 12.27 9.24
C ASN A 372 -16.61 11.94 10.30
N CYS A 373 -16.87 12.26 11.57
CA CYS A 373 -16.06 11.79 12.70
C CYS A 373 -16.24 10.29 12.92
N THR A 374 -15.21 9.63 13.45
CA THR A 374 -15.25 8.20 13.75
C THR A 374 -14.52 7.87 15.06
N PRO A 375 -15.09 7.02 15.94
CA PRO A 375 -14.43 6.58 17.16
C PRO A 375 -13.20 5.70 16.89
N ALA A 376 -13.04 5.19 15.67
CA ALA A 376 -11.88 4.39 15.28
C ALA A 376 -10.59 5.23 15.10
N ARG A 377 -10.69 6.56 15.02
CA ARG A 377 -9.55 7.46 14.84
C ARG A 377 -9.37 8.37 16.05
N GLY A 378 -8.14 8.87 16.21
CA GLY A 378 -7.73 9.69 17.37
C GLY A 378 -8.28 11.13 17.35
N ALA A 379 -7.98 11.86 18.44
CA ALA A 379 -8.44 13.23 18.64
C ALA A 379 -7.98 14.20 17.55
N ARG A 380 -6.73 14.10 17.08
CA ARG A 380 -6.16 14.95 16.01
C ARG A 380 -7.00 14.87 14.72
N PHE A 381 -7.27 13.65 14.26
CA PHE A 381 -8.10 13.38 13.08
C PHE A 381 -9.50 13.94 13.26
N ASN A 382 -10.17 13.59 14.36
CA ASN A 382 -11.55 14.03 14.59
C ASN A 382 -11.67 15.55 14.75
N SER A 383 -10.70 16.22 15.38
CA SER A 383 -10.66 17.69 15.46
C SER A 383 -10.48 18.33 14.09
N ALA A 384 -9.58 17.81 13.25
CA ALA A 384 -9.41 18.29 11.88
C ALA A 384 -10.70 18.14 11.04
N VAL A 385 -11.40 17.00 11.15
CA VAL A 385 -12.68 16.77 10.47
C VAL A 385 -13.77 17.77 10.90
N ARG A 386 -13.86 18.07 12.20
CA ARG A 386 -14.85 19.04 12.71
C ARG A 386 -14.53 20.46 12.24
N TYR A 387 -13.26 20.83 12.32
CA TYR A 387 -12.77 22.16 11.96
C TYR A 387 -12.98 22.46 10.48
N VAL A 388 -12.50 21.57 9.61
CA VAL A 388 -12.65 21.70 8.16
C VAL A 388 -14.13 21.61 7.75
N GLY A 389 -14.89 20.69 8.34
CA GLY A 389 -16.31 20.51 8.01
C GLY A 389 -17.23 21.65 8.45
N GLY A 390 -16.82 22.46 9.43
CA GLY A 390 -17.56 23.64 9.90
C GLY A 390 -17.20 24.95 9.17
N ALA A 391 -16.24 24.91 8.24
CA ALA A 391 -15.73 26.08 7.55
C ALA A 391 -16.61 26.51 6.37
N SER A 392 -16.78 27.82 6.20
CA SER A 392 -17.37 28.41 4.97
C SER A 392 -16.33 28.71 3.89
N ASN A 393 -15.06 28.87 4.28
CA ASN A 393 -13.94 29.23 3.41
C ASN A 393 -13.11 27.98 3.07
N GLY A 394 -12.25 28.08 2.05
CA GLY A 394 -11.35 27.00 1.67
C GLY A 394 -10.44 26.62 2.84
N ARG A 395 -10.57 25.39 3.32
CA ARG A 395 -9.73 24.82 4.37
C ARG A 395 -9.35 23.40 4.03
N LEU A 396 -8.11 23.06 4.36
CA LEU A 396 -7.51 21.75 4.15
C LEU A 396 -6.73 21.40 5.41
N ALA A 397 -6.92 20.19 5.93
CA ALA A 397 -6.10 19.65 7.01
C ALA A 397 -5.33 18.43 6.53
N ILE A 398 -4.07 18.36 6.94
CA ILE A 398 -3.18 17.23 6.79
C ILE A 398 -2.90 16.70 8.19
N VAL A 399 -3.22 15.43 8.43
CA VAL A 399 -3.07 14.79 9.74
C VAL A 399 -2.07 13.67 9.61
N GLY A 400 -0.84 13.91 10.08
CA GLY A 400 0.16 12.86 10.29
C GLY A 400 -0.10 12.14 11.61
N SER A 401 -0.04 10.81 11.59
CA SER A 401 -0.23 9.95 12.74
C SER A 401 1.09 9.36 13.22
N ASP A 402 1.12 8.92 14.49
CA ASP A 402 2.27 8.26 15.12
C ASP A 402 2.60 6.91 14.44
N ASP A 403 1.67 6.34 13.66
CA ASP A 403 1.89 5.12 12.86
C ASP A 403 2.38 5.39 11.42
N HIS A 404 2.84 6.62 11.17
CA HIS A 404 3.30 7.12 9.86
C HIS A 404 2.23 7.11 8.76
N THR A 405 0.95 7.08 9.13
CA THR A 405 -0.14 7.38 8.20
C THR A 405 -0.36 8.87 8.09
N VAL A 406 -0.78 9.34 6.90
CA VAL A 406 -1.18 10.73 6.68
C VAL A 406 -2.56 10.76 6.05
N ASP A 407 -3.46 11.57 6.60
CA ASP A 407 -4.77 11.84 6.02
C ASP A 407 -4.86 13.26 5.47
N MET A 408 -5.60 13.42 4.38
CA MET A 408 -5.97 14.71 3.80
C MET A 408 -7.48 14.95 3.97
N ILE A 409 -7.87 16.11 4.50
CA ILE A 409 -9.26 16.43 4.83
C ILE A 409 -9.61 17.83 4.30
N PRO A 410 -10.59 17.98 3.37
CA PRO A 410 -11.38 16.91 2.78
C PRO A 410 -10.56 16.17 1.70
N GLN A 411 -10.86 14.89 1.48
CA GLN A 411 -10.36 14.17 0.31
C GLN A 411 -11.45 14.17 -0.76
N TRP A 412 -11.27 14.98 -1.82
CA TRP A 412 -12.20 14.97 -2.95
C TRP A 412 -11.84 13.86 -3.92
N ARG A 413 -12.87 13.21 -4.49
CA ARG A 413 -12.65 12.25 -5.58
C ARG A 413 -12.13 12.98 -6.82
N GLN A 414 -11.30 12.28 -7.60
CA GLN A 414 -10.68 12.79 -8.82
C GLN A 414 -11.70 13.34 -9.81
N ARG A 415 -11.32 14.32 -10.63
CA ARG A 415 -12.21 14.75 -11.72
C ARG A 415 -12.16 13.71 -12.83
N ILE A 416 -13.32 13.33 -13.35
CA ILE A 416 -13.41 12.53 -14.57
C ILE A 416 -14.03 13.36 -15.68
N GLU A 417 -13.52 13.18 -16.89
CA GLU A 417 -14.15 13.75 -18.08
C GLU A 417 -15.50 13.07 -18.32
N ARG A 418 -16.55 13.87 -18.51
CA ARG A 418 -17.89 13.33 -18.80
C ARG A 418 -17.93 12.54 -20.10
N SER A 419 -17.12 12.92 -21.10
CA SER A 419 -16.95 12.18 -22.35
C SER A 419 -16.41 10.77 -22.12
N LYS A 420 -15.44 10.60 -21.22
CA LYS A 420 -14.87 9.29 -20.87
C LYS A 420 -15.90 8.40 -20.16
N LEU A 421 -16.66 8.96 -19.22
CA LEU A 421 -17.77 8.27 -18.57
C LEU A 421 -18.78 7.75 -19.59
N GLU A 422 -19.20 8.63 -20.51
CA GLU A 422 -20.17 8.29 -21.55
C GLU A 422 -19.63 7.24 -22.53
N LYS A 423 -18.36 7.35 -22.94
CA LYS A 423 -17.70 6.35 -23.79
C LYS A 423 -17.68 4.97 -23.13
N MET A 424 -17.41 4.88 -21.83
CA MET A 424 -17.40 3.59 -21.11
C MET A 424 -18.80 2.99 -21.01
N ILE A 425 -19.84 3.81 -20.82
CA ILE A 425 -21.24 3.35 -20.87
C ILE A 425 -21.54 2.77 -22.25
N GLN A 426 -21.26 3.51 -23.32
CA GLN A 426 -21.47 3.04 -24.69
C GLN A 426 -20.68 1.75 -24.98
N THR A 427 -19.43 1.68 -24.52
CA THR A 427 -18.60 0.48 -24.68
C THR A 427 -19.23 -0.73 -23.98
N LEU A 428 -19.82 -0.55 -22.78
CA LEU A 428 -20.56 -1.60 -22.09
C LEU A 428 -21.86 -1.97 -22.83
N GLU A 429 -22.59 -0.97 -23.34
CA GLU A 429 -23.80 -1.16 -24.14
C GLU A 429 -23.55 -1.99 -25.41
N GLU A 430 -22.36 -1.87 -26.01
CA GLU A 430 -21.90 -2.63 -27.18
C GLU A 430 -21.18 -3.94 -26.82
N SER A 431 -20.85 -4.16 -25.54
CA SER A 431 -20.10 -5.34 -25.09
C SER A 431 -20.94 -6.62 -25.11
N THR A 432 -20.25 -7.74 -25.22
CA THR A 432 -20.78 -9.10 -25.07
C THR A 432 -20.23 -9.70 -23.77
N ARG A 433 -20.67 -10.92 -23.44
CA ARG A 433 -20.22 -11.62 -22.24
C ARG A 433 -18.69 -11.84 -22.16
N SER A 434 -17.98 -11.85 -23.28
CA SER A 434 -16.53 -12.07 -23.31
C SER A 434 -15.68 -10.80 -23.11
N ASN A 435 -16.26 -9.60 -23.26
CA ASN A 435 -15.50 -8.34 -23.20
C ASN A 435 -16.14 -7.24 -22.33
N CYS A 436 -17.28 -7.51 -21.68
CA CYS A 436 -17.96 -6.52 -20.83
C CYS A 436 -17.22 -6.17 -19.53
N HIS A 437 -16.27 -7.01 -19.10
CA HIS A 437 -15.65 -6.91 -17.78
C HIS A 437 -14.86 -5.61 -17.55
N GLY A 438 -14.12 -5.14 -18.55
CA GLY A 438 -13.34 -3.90 -18.46
C GLY A 438 -14.24 -2.67 -18.24
N PRO A 439 -15.21 -2.42 -19.14
CA PRO A 439 -16.17 -1.34 -18.98
C PRO A 439 -17.00 -1.44 -17.70
N GLN A 440 -17.43 -2.65 -17.32
CA GLN A 440 -18.21 -2.87 -16.09
C GLN A 440 -17.40 -2.49 -14.84
N MET A 441 -16.20 -3.03 -14.69
CA MET A 441 -15.34 -2.76 -13.52
C MET A 441 -15.04 -1.27 -13.40
N TRP A 442 -14.72 -0.62 -14.52
CA TRP A 442 -14.48 0.82 -14.53
C TRP A 442 -15.71 1.61 -14.09
N LEU A 443 -16.91 1.27 -14.57
CA LEU A 443 -18.16 1.96 -14.19
C LEU A 443 -18.55 1.71 -12.73
N GLU A 444 -18.27 0.53 -12.18
CA GLU A 444 -18.49 0.22 -10.77
C GLU A 444 -17.62 1.11 -9.86
N GLU A 445 -16.32 1.23 -10.17
CA GLU A 445 -15.39 2.12 -9.47
C GLU A 445 -15.81 3.60 -9.54
N HIS A 446 -16.44 3.99 -10.65
CA HIS A 446 -16.89 5.35 -10.94
C HIS A 446 -18.40 5.57 -10.69
N SER A 447 -19.06 4.67 -9.97
CA SER A 447 -20.51 4.71 -9.72
C SER A 447 -21.02 6.01 -9.10
N PHE A 448 -20.19 6.70 -8.31
CA PHE A 448 -20.51 8.01 -7.74
C PHE A 448 -20.84 9.09 -8.80
N TYR A 449 -20.25 8.99 -9.99
CA TYR A 449 -20.39 9.99 -11.05
C TYR A 449 -21.57 9.73 -11.98
N LEU A 450 -22.21 8.56 -11.87
CA LEU A 450 -23.36 8.20 -12.69
C LEU A 450 -24.61 8.91 -12.16
N ASN A 451 -25.36 9.51 -13.08
CA ASN A 451 -26.72 9.95 -12.79
C ASN A 451 -27.71 8.79 -12.95
N GLN A 452 -28.98 9.04 -12.64
CA GLN A 452 -30.02 8.00 -12.70
C GLN A 452 -30.15 7.35 -14.07
N ASP A 453 -30.23 8.15 -15.13
CA ASP A 453 -30.38 7.68 -16.51
C ASP A 453 -29.20 6.80 -16.94
N GLN A 454 -27.99 7.21 -16.57
CA GLN A 454 -26.78 6.44 -16.82
C GLN A 454 -26.75 5.13 -16.03
N CYS A 455 -27.21 5.11 -14.77
CA CYS A 455 -27.37 3.87 -14.01
C CYS A 455 -28.37 2.91 -14.69
N ASP A 456 -29.49 3.44 -15.19
CA ASP A 456 -30.52 2.64 -15.87
C ASP A 456 -29.99 2.03 -17.17
N ARG A 457 -29.19 2.78 -17.93
CA ARG A 457 -28.48 2.30 -19.13
C ARG A 457 -27.47 1.20 -18.82
N VAL A 458 -26.62 1.41 -17.81
CA VAL A 458 -25.63 0.41 -17.37
C VAL A 458 -26.33 -0.88 -16.93
N ASN A 459 -27.37 -0.77 -16.11
CA ASN A 459 -28.13 -1.93 -15.65
C ASN A 459 -28.81 -2.67 -16.81
N SER A 460 -29.36 -1.93 -17.79
CA SER A 460 -29.98 -2.52 -18.99
C SER A 460 -28.97 -3.26 -19.86
N ALA A 461 -27.76 -2.71 -20.03
CA ALA A 461 -26.69 -3.38 -20.76
C ALA A 461 -26.24 -4.68 -20.07
N LEU A 462 -26.10 -4.66 -18.74
CA LEU A 462 -25.77 -5.85 -17.95
C LEU A 462 -26.88 -6.91 -18.06
N ASP A 463 -28.15 -6.52 -17.96
CA ASP A 463 -29.27 -7.44 -18.13
C ASP A 463 -29.30 -8.07 -19.54
N ARG A 464 -28.98 -7.30 -20.59
CA ARG A 464 -28.84 -7.83 -21.96
C ARG A 464 -27.72 -8.88 -22.02
N ILE A 465 -26.54 -8.56 -21.51
CA ILE A 465 -25.36 -9.43 -21.56
C ILE A 465 -25.59 -10.72 -20.77
N MET A 466 -26.27 -10.64 -19.62
CA MET A 466 -26.62 -11.82 -18.82
C MET A 466 -27.60 -12.77 -19.51
N ASN A 467 -28.44 -12.24 -20.41
CA ASN A 467 -29.47 -13.00 -21.12
C ASN A 467 -29.02 -13.49 -22.52
N GLU A 468 -27.80 -13.17 -22.96
CA GLU A 468 -27.21 -13.73 -24.19
C GLU A 468 -26.94 -15.24 -24.02
N LYS A 469 -27.51 -16.07 -24.92
CA LYS A 469 -27.24 -17.51 -24.99
C LYS A 469 -25.92 -17.78 -25.71
N ASP A 470 -25.10 -18.68 -25.19
CA ASP A 470 -23.83 -19.08 -25.78
C ASP A 470 -23.98 -19.56 -27.23
N THR A 471 -23.50 -18.76 -28.19
CA THR A 471 -23.12 -19.25 -29.51
C THR A 471 -21.61 -19.43 -29.54
N ALA A 472 -21.15 -20.67 -29.43
CA ALA A 472 -19.72 -21.02 -29.49
C ALA A 472 -19.09 -20.58 -30.84
N PRO A 473 -17.88 -20.00 -30.85
CA PRO A 473 -17.16 -19.72 -32.10
C PRO A 473 -16.61 -21.00 -32.73
N SER A 474 -16.75 -21.13 -34.05
CA SER A 474 -16.25 -22.22 -34.87
C SER A 474 -14.72 -22.36 -34.81
N MET A 475 -14.22 -23.55 -34.49
CA MET A 475 -12.81 -23.92 -34.62
C MET A 475 -12.36 -23.87 -36.09
N MET A 476 -11.39 -23.00 -36.41
CA MET A 476 -10.58 -23.10 -37.63
C MET A 476 -9.10 -23.24 -37.26
N SER A 477 -8.41 -24.07 -38.04
CA SER A 477 -7.14 -24.75 -37.81
C SER A 477 -5.88 -23.87 -37.97
N SER A 478 -4.96 -23.95 -36.99
CA SER A 478 -3.54 -23.61 -37.10
C SER A 478 -2.72 -24.54 -36.17
N PRO A 479 -1.49 -24.96 -36.51
CA PRO A 479 -0.72 -25.86 -35.65
C PRO A 479 -0.14 -25.08 -34.48
N ILE A 480 -0.41 -25.57 -33.26
CA ILE A 480 -0.20 -24.94 -31.93
C ILE A 480 -1.32 -23.95 -31.57
N ASN A 481 -2.48 -24.50 -31.23
CA ASN A 481 -3.59 -23.75 -30.64
C ASN A 481 -3.33 -23.50 -29.15
N PHE A 482 -2.96 -22.27 -28.79
CA PHE A 482 -3.09 -21.78 -27.41
C PHE A 482 -4.54 -21.33 -27.20
N ALA A 483 -5.30 -22.05 -26.38
CA ALA A 483 -6.59 -21.59 -25.90
C ALA A 483 -6.40 -20.82 -24.59
N LEU A 484 -6.53 -19.49 -24.64
CA LEU A 484 -6.59 -18.66 -23.43
C LEU A 484 -7.97 -18.84 -22.79
N ILE A 485 -8.04 -19.57 -21.68
CA ILE A 485 -9.23 -19.62 -20.82
C ILE A 485 -8.98 -18.62 -19.69
N GLN A 486 -9.60 -17.45 -19.77
CA GLN A 486 -9.58 -16.48 -18.68
C GLN A 486 -10.54 -16.95 -17.58
N ILE A 487 -10.01 -17.33 -16.42
CA ILE A 487 -10.78 -17.63 -15.21
C ILE A 487 -10.36 -16.61 -14.15
N TRP A 488 -11.29 -15.77 -13.72
CA TRP A 488 -11.03 -14.78 -12.67
C TRP A 488 -11.43 -15.32 -11.29
N ILE A 489 -10.50 -15.25 -10.34
CA ILE A 489 -10.74 -15.42 -8.90
C ILE A 489 -11.33 -14.11 -8.39
N ALA A 490 -12.63 -14.11 -8.10
CA ALA A 490 -13.25 -13.05 -7.31
C ALA A 490 -12.66 -13.09 -5.90
N VAL A 491 -11.99 -12.02 -5.48
CA VAL A 491 -11.77 -11.78 -4.04
C VAL A 491 -13.17 -11.72 -3.43
N THR A 492 -13.50 -12.72 -2.61
CA THR A 492 -14.80 -12.86 -1.96
C THR A 492 -15.08 -11.67 -1.04
N SER A 493 -15.71 -10.64 -1.59
CA SER A 493 -16.90 -10.10 -0.97
C SER A 493 -18.06 -10.82 -1.66
N LEU A 494 -18.85 -11.58 -0.89
CA LEU A 494 -20.09 -12.20 -1.32
C LEU A 494 -20.88 -11.23 -2.23
N THR A 495 -20.85 -11.47 -3.53
CA THR A 495 -21.59 -10.70 -4.52
C THR A 495 -22.66 -11.61 -5.10
N THR A 496 -23.82 -11.58 -4.46
CA THR A 496 -25.05 -11.40 -5.22
C THR A 496 -24.81 -10.23 -6.18
N THR A 497 -25.06 -10.42 -7.47
CA THR A 497 -24.97 -9.41 -8.53
C THR A 497 -25.46 -8.04 -8.03
N ARG A 498 -24.52 -7.14 -7.71
CA ARG A 498 -24.85 -5.81 -7.17
C ARG A 498 -25.22 -4.92 -8.33
N ARG A 499 -26.52 -4.67 -8.51
CA ARG A 499 -27.04 -3.57 -9.33
C ARG A 499 -26.35 -2.27 -8.92
N VAL A 500 -26.05 -1.39 -9.88
CA VAL A 500 -25.59 -0.03 -9.56
C VAL A 500 -26.76 0.72 -8.92
N PRO A 501 -26.70 1.06 -7.62
CA PRO A 501 -27.83 1.67 -6.94
C PRO A 501 -27.98 3.14 -7.37
N PRO A 502 -29.23 3.65 -7.43
CA PRO A 502 -29.49 5.06 -7.71
C PRO A 502 -28.95 5.97 -6.61
N LEU A 503 -28.56 7.20 -6.96
CA LEU A 503 -28.21 8.23 -5.98
C LEU A 503 -29.43 8.53 -5.09
N PRO A 504 -29.28 8.64 -3.75
CA PRO A 504 -30.35 9.18 -2.92
C PRO A 504 -30.62 10.63 -3.34
N PRO A 505 -31.90 11.06 -3.39
CA PRO A 505 -32.24 12.41 -3.84
C PRO A 505 -31.59 13.47 -2.93
N PRO A 506 -31.21 14.65 -3.47
CA PRO A 506 -30.71 15.75 -2.66
C PRO A 506 -31.79 16.15 -1.65
N GLN A 507 -31.47 16.07 -0.36
CA GLN A 507 -32.38 16.47 0.71
C GLN A 507 -32.67 17.97 0.57
N GLN A 508 -33.90 18.30 0.16
CA GLN A 508 -34.44 19.64 0.30
C GLN A 508 -34.46 20.00 1.79
N THR A 509 -33.75 21.06 2.15
CA THR A 509 -33.82 21.72 3.45
C THR A 509 -35.18 22.41 3.61
N GLY A 510 -36.23 21.61 3.83
CA GLY A 510 -37.57 22.09 4.14
C GLY A 510 -37.82 22.08 5.65
N TYR A 511 -37.50 23.17 6.35
CA TYR A 511 -38.04 23.41 7.68
C TYR A 511 -39.54 23.70 7.59
N PRO A 512 -40.42 23.02 8.35
CA PRO A 512 -41.76 23.53 8.57
C PRO A 512 -41.71 24.70 9.56
N ARG A 513 -42.16 25.88 9.10
CA ARG A 513 -42.56 26.99 9.97
C ARG A 513 -43.69 26.50 10.87
N ASN A 514 -43.44 26.34 12.16
CA ASN A 514 -44.50 26.18 13.16
C ASN A 514 -44.67 27.48 13.94
N THR A 515 -45.78 28.15 13.66
CA THR A 515 -46.36 29.25 14.41
C THR A 515 -46.75 28.79 15.81
N ARG A 516 -46.38 29.58 16.83
CA ARG A 516 -46.96 29.49 18.18
C ARG A 516 -48.48 29.75 18.13
N PRO A 517 -49.22 29.25 19.14
CA PRO A 517 -49.73 30.21 20.11
C PRO A 517 -49.58 29.78 21.58
N GLN A 518 -49.62 30.80 22.44
CA GLN A 518 -49.54 30.76 23.90
C GLN A 518 -50.79 30.16 24.58
N ARG A 519 -50.57 29.63 25.80
CA ARG A 519 -51.41 29.58 27.04
C ARG A 519 -51.10 28.25 27.73
N GLY A 520 -50.89 28.09 29.04
CA GLY A 520 -50.86 28.95 30.21
C GLY A 520 -50.46 28.08 31.42
N ARG A 521 -50.07 28.75 32.52
CA ARG A 521 -49.68 28.26 33.87
C ARG A 521 -50.31 26.93 34.34
N THR A 522 -49.52 26.11 35.05
CA THR A 522 -49.52 25.93 36.54
C THR A 522 -48.83 24.60 36.92
N GLY A 523 -48.12 24.56 38.05
CA GLY A 523 -47.89 23.32 38.81
C GLY A 523 -46.45 23.06 39.22
N ALA A 524 -46.16 23.23 40.50
CA ALA A 524 -44.89 22.95 41.17
C ALA A 524 -44.87 21.55 41.81
N SER A 525 -43.67 20.95 41.90
CA SER A 525 -43.20 20.02 42.96
C SER A 525 -41.83 19.44 42.53
N HIS A 526 -40.66 19.82 43.09
CA HIS A 526 -40.01 19.28 44.29
C HIS A 526 -39.99 17.73 44.33
N PHE A 527 -38.86 17.07 43.97
CA PHE A 527 -37.66 16.67 44.78
C PHE A 527 -37.65 15.11 44.95
N PRO A 528 -36.59 14.44 45.43
CA PRO A 528 -35.30 14.12 44.77
C PRO A 528 -34.94 12.61 44.77
N HIS A 529 -33.90 12.23 44.02
CA HIS A 529 -32.62 11.75 44.56
C HIS A 529 -31.51 11.83 43.50
#